data_AF-A0A5E6NUK4-F1
#
_entry.id   AF-A0A5E6NUK4-F1
#
_cell.length_a   1.000
_cell.length_b   1.000
_cell.length_c   1.000
_cell.angle_alpha   90.00
_cell.angle_beta   90.00
_cell.angle_gamma   90.00
#
_symmetry.space_group_name_H-M   'P 1'
#
loop_
_entity.id
_entity.type
_entity.pdbx_description
1 polymer ?
#
loop_
_entity_poly.entity_id
_entity_poly.type
_entity_poly.pdbx_seq_one_letter_code
_entity_poly.pdbx_strand_id
1 'polypeptide(L)'
;MAQSSIVAITSQDDTHITASNITNQNGVMTGNNINLNAQNTLLNQSGDITAVNNLKLKAKTIANIASEQTITKGTNITQSVGSASNLQGGNVNINAKMLPTQPATSLLTT
;
A
#
# COMPACT_ATOMS: atom_id res chain seq x y z
N MET A 1 22.30 4.58 -17.14
CA MET A 1 21.18 4.72 -16.20
C MET A 1 20.43 3.41 -16.18
N ALA A 2 20.41 2.68 -15.06
CA ALA A 2 19.64 1.45 -14.98
C ALA A 2 18.15 1.82 -14.94
N GLN A 3 17.38 1.36 -15.92
CA GLN A 3 15.93 1.46 -15.87
C GLN A 3 15.47 0.54 -14.74
N SER A 4 14.99 1.09 -13.63
CA SER A 4 14.26 0.30 -12.65
C SER A 4 13.03 -0.27 -13.34
N SER A 5 13.02 -1.58 -13.60
CA SER A 5 11.84 -2.27 -14.10
C SER A 5 10.76 -2.17 -13.05
N ILE A 6 9.68 -1.44 -13.36
CA ILE A 6 8.48 -1.43 -12.54
C ILE A 6 7.90 -2.85 -12.58
N VAL A 7 7.76 -3.49 -11.43
CA VAL A 7 7.03 -4.76 -11.32
C VAL A 7 5.55 -4.42 -11.22
N ALA A 8 4.81 -4.69 -12.28
CA ALA A 8 3.41 -4.31 -12.39
C ALA A 8 2.48 -5.50 -12.69
N ILE A 9 1.30 -5.47 -12.08
CA ILE A 9 0.13 -6.26 -12.49
C ILE A 9 -0.90 -5.25 -12.99
N THR A 10 -1.26 -5.34 -14.26
CA THR A 10 -2.25 -4.46 -14.88
C THR A 10 -3.34 -5.30 -15.54
N SER A 11 -4.60 -4.93 -15.30
CA SER A 11 -5.75 -5.58 -15.93
C SER A 11 -6.82 -4.54 -16.25
N GLN A 12 -7.43 -4.66 -17.43
CA GLN A 12 -8.65 -3.89 -17.76
C GLN A 12 -9.91 -4.55 -17.20
N ASP A 13 -9.80 -5.83 -16.82
CA ASP A 13 -10.85 -6.63 -16.20
C ASP A 13 -10.56 -6.83 -14.71
N ASP A 14 -11.23 -7.79 -14.08
CA ASP A 14 -11.10 -8.07 -12.66
C ASP A 14 -9.83 -8.88 -12.34
N THR A 15 -9.05 -8.40 -11.37
CA THR A 15 -7.87 -9.08 -10.85
C THR A 15 -8.22 -9.84 -9.57
N HIS A 16 -8.00 -11.16 -9.55
CA HIS A 16 -8.19 -12.01 -8.38
C HIS A 16 -6.90 -12.73 -8.01
N ILE A 17 -6.39 -12.48 -6.80
CA ILE A 17 -5.18 -13.14 -6.29
C ILE A 17 -5.52 -13.82 -4.97
N THR A 18 -5.30 -15.14 -4.91
CA THR A 18 -5.42 -15.93 -3.69
C THR A 18 -4.10 -16.61 -3.38
N ALA A 19 -3.57 -16.38 -2.18
CA ALA A 19 -2.29 -16.94 -1.76
C ALA A 19 -2.24 -17.09 -0.24
N SER A 20 -1.25 -17.81 0.30
CA SER A 20 -1.03 -17.83 1.75
C SER A 20 -0.61 -16.45 2.28
N ASN A 21 0.27 -15.76 1.54
CA ASN A 21 0.69 -14.39 1.80
C ASN A 21 0.72 -13.62 0.47
N ILE A 22 0.40 -12.33 0.50
CA ILE A 22 0.49 -11.43 -0.65
C ILE A 22 1.39 -10.27 -0.24
N THR A 23 2.46 -10.02 -1.00
CA THR A 23 3.35 -8.88 -0.79
C THR A 23 3.38 -8.06 -2.06
N ASN A 24 3.01 -6.78 -1.95
CA ASN A 24 3.27 -5.78 -2.96
C ASN A 24 4.34 -4.82 -2.40
N GLN A 25 5.60 -5.03 -2.78
CA GLN A 25 6.73 -4.23 -2.32
C GLN A 25 7.27 -3.37 -3.47
N ASN A 26 7.13 -2.05 -3.37
CA ASN A 26 7.49 -1.10 -4.44
C ASN A 26 6.86 -1.40 -5.81
N GLY A 27 5.84 -2.27 -5.85
CA GLY A 27 5.17 -2.72 -7.06
C GLY A 27 3.89 -1.94 -7.33
N VAL A 28 3.39 -2.06 -8.55
CA VAL A 28 2.16 -1.38 -8.98
C VAL A 28 1.11 -2.42 -9.34
N MET A 29 -0.10 -2.29 -8.82
CA MET A 29 -1.26 -3.09 -9.20
C MET A 29 -2.39 -2.17 -9.64
N THR A 30 -2.78 -2.25 -10.91
CA THR A 30 -3.92 -1.51 -11.46
C THR A 30 -4.94 -2.46 -12.06
N GLY A 31 -6.22 -2.19 -11.83
CA GLY A 31 -7.31 -3.10 -12.19
C GLY A 31 -8.67 -2.42 -12.26
N ASN A 32 -9.65 -3.05 -12.92
CA ASN A 32 -11.04 -2.62 -12.83
C ASN A 32 -11.59 -2.88 -11.41
N ASN A 33 -11.65 -4.16 -11.03
CA ASN A 33 -11.78 -4.59 -9.65
C ASN A 33 -10.51 -5.33 -9.22
N ILE A 34 -10.09 -5.18 -7.98
CA ILE A 34 -8.95 -5.88 -7.40
C ILE A 34 -9.42 -6.62 -6.14
N ASN A 35 -9.31 -7.94 -6.15
CA ASN A 35 -9.65 -8.83 -5.05
C ASN A 35 -8.39 -9.57 -4.58
N LEU A 36 -7.82 -9.14 -3.45
CA LEU A 36 -6.67 -9.77 -2.82
C LEU A 36 -7.09 -10.56 -1.59
N ASN A 37 -6.90 -11.88 -1.64
CA ASN A 37 -7.28 -12.81 -0.59
C ASN A 37 -6.05 -13.57 -0.09
N ALA A 38 -5.39 -13.04 0.95
CA ALA A 38 -4.30 -13.71 1.63
C ALA A 38 -4.84 -14.55 2.80
N GLN A 39 -4.35 -15.77 2.98
CA GLN A 39 -4.76 -16.59 4.14
C GLN A 39 -4.21 -16.04 5.46
N ASN A 40 -3.02 -15.44 5.42
CA ASN A 40 -2.31 -14.94 6.58
C ASN A 40 -2.08 -13.43 6.49
N THR A 41 -1.12 -13.00 5.67
CA THR A 41 -0.69 -11.60 5.62
C THR A 41 -0.85 -11.03 4.21
N LEU A 42 -1.41 -9.83 4.14
CA LEU A 42 -1.28 -8.95 2.98
C LEU A 42 -0.43 -7.75 3.39
N LEU A 43 0.76 -7.64 2.81
CA LEU A 43 1.69 -6.53 3.02
C LEU A 43 1.76 -5.68 1.74
N ASN A 44 1.29 -4.45 1.82
CA ASN A 44 1.52 -3.44 0.79
C ASN A 44 2.56 -2.45 1.33
N GLN A 45 3.82 -2.61 0.93
CA GLN A 45 4.95 -1.81 1.40
C GLN A 45 5.49 -0.96 0.26
N SER A 46 5.23 0.34 0.33
CA SER A 46 5.64 1.33 -0.66
C SER A 46 5.17 1.01 -2.09
N GLY A 47 4.25 0.05 -2.24
CA GLY A 47 3.65 -0.32 -3.52
C GLY A 47 2.27 0.32 -3.69
N ASP A 48 1.86 0.57 -4.92
CA ASP A 48 0.58 1.19 -5.25
C ASP A 48 -0.42 0.14 -5.69
N ILE A 49 -1.63 0.17 -5.15
CA ILE A 49 -2.76 -0.67 -5.55
C ILE A 49 -3.93 0.25 -5.87
N THR A 50 -4.32 0.30 -7.14
CA THR A 50 -5.39 1.18 -7.65
C THR A 50 -6.42 0.36 -8.40
N ALA A 51 -7.62 0.26 -7.85
CA ALA A 51 -8.79 -0.24 -8.55
C ALA A 51 -9.63 0.93 -9.11
N VAL A 52 -10.19 0.78 -10.30
CA VAL A 52 -11.14 1.77 -10.84
C VAL A 52 -12.46 1.71 -10.07
N ASN A 53 -12.97 0.50 -9.86
CA ASN A 53 -14.26 0.26 -9.22
C ASN A 53 -14.10 -0.19 -7.76
N ASN A 54 -13.72 -1.45 -7.51
CA ASN A 54 -13.66 -1.99 -6.15
C ASN A 54 -12.28 -2.53 -5.81
N LEU A 55 -11.75 -2.13 -4.65
CA LEU A 55 -10.58 -2.74 -4.02
C LEU A 55 -11.03 -3.53 -2.78
N LYS A 56 -10.85 -4.84 -2.80
CA LYS A 56 -11.19 -5.74 -1.70
C LYS A 56 -9.96 -6.46 -1.19
N LEU A 57 -9.67 -6.27 0.09
CA LEU A 57 -8.53 -6.86 0.78
C LEU A 57 -9.05 -7.77 1.89
N LYS A 58 -8.66 -9.05 1.85
CA LYS A 58 -8.96 -10.02 2.90
C LYS A 58 -7.69 -10.70 3.35
N ALA A 59 -7.39 -10.62 4.64
CA ALA A 59 -6.31 -11.36 5.29
C ALA A 59 -6.54 -11.43 6.80
N LYS A 60 -5.78 -12.25 7.52
CA LYS A 60 -5.76 -12.15 9.00
C LYS A 60 -5.14 -10.82 9.43
N THR A 61 -4.04 -10.46 8.78
CA THR A 61 -3.31 -9.22 8.99
C THR A 61 -3.16 -8.48 7.67
N ILE A 62 -3.55 -7.21 7.64
CA ILE A 62 -3.25 -6.29 6.53
C ILE A 62 -2.33 -5.21 7.07
N ALA A 63 -1.16 -5.08 6.48
CA ALA A 63 -0.22 -4.01 6.75
C ALA A 63 -0.09 -3.17 5.48
N ASN A 64 -0.41 -1.89 5.60
CA ASN A 64 -0.21 -0.92 4.54
C ASN A 64 0.80 0.12 5.00
N ILE A 65 1.99 0.05 4.44
CA ILE A 65 3.08 0.98 4.71
C ILE A 65 3.24 1.79 3.45
N ALA A 66 2.64 2.97 3.40
CA ALA A 66 2.84 3.89 2.29
C ALA A 66 4.29 4.40 2.26
N SER A 67 4.80 4.78 1.08
CA SER A 67 6.06 5.52 1.03
C SER A 67 5.91 6.86 1.75
N GLU A 68 7.02 7.39 2.30
CA GLU A 68 7.06 8.63 3.07
C GLU A 68 6.27 9.79 2.43
N GLN A 69 5.54 10.53 3.26
CA GLN A 69 4.75 11.69 2.86
C GLN A 69 5.41 12.96 3.36
N THR A 70 6.19 13.62 2.51
CA THR A 70 6.92 14.84 2.83
C THR A 70 6.00 16.09 2.85
N ILE A 71 5.88 16.79 3.98
CA ILE A 71 5.30 18.15 4.06
C ILE A 71 6.39 19.16 4.38
N THR A 72 6.52 20.21 3.57
CA THR A 72 7.37 21.36 3.90
C THR A 72 6.52 22.44 4.56
N LYS A 73 6.83 22.79 5.81
CA LYS A 73 6.26 23.97 6.49
C LYS A 73 7.34 25.06 6.54
N GLY A 74 6.92 26.32 6.38
CA GLY A 74 7.76 27.49 6.06
C GLY A 74 9.13 27.57 6.73
N THR A 75 10.06 28.19 5.99
CA THR A 75 11.49 28.41 6.29
C THR A 75 12.21 27.17 6.83
N ASN A 76 12.47 26.21 5.94
CA ASN A 76 13.40 25.08 6.12
C ASN A 76 13.01 23.98 7.14
N ILE A 77 11.72 23.67 7.31
CA ILE A 77 11.32 22.46 8.04
C ILE A 77 10.57 21.50 7.10
N THR A 78 11.27 20.45 6.67
CA THR A 78 10.66 19.26 6.08
C THR A 78 10.13 18.37 7.20
N GLN A 79 8.82 18.29 7.35
CA GLN A 79 8.13 17.32 8.22
C GLN A 79 7.42 16.29 7.34
N SER A 80 7.84 15.03 7.38
CA SER A 80 7.04 13.97 6.77
C SER A 80 5.76 13.76 7.59
N VAL A 81 4.60 14.22 7.11
CA VAL A 81 3.28 13.85 7.65
C VAL A 81 2.30 13.62 6.51
N GLY A 82 1.79 12.42 6.33
CA GLY A 82 0.70 12.24 5.38
C GLY A 82 0.29 10.79 5.18
N SER A 83 -0.97 10.67 4.84
CA SER A 83 -1.69 9.45 4.53
C SER A 83 -1.75 9.29 3.01
N ALA A 84 -0.63 9.07 2.32
CA ALA A 84 -0.75 8.55 0.96
C ALA A 84 -1.35 7.16 1.11
N SER A 85 -2.66 7.03 0.96
CA SER A 85 -3.25 5.73 0.78
C SER A 85 -2.79 5.25 -0.58
N ASN A 86 -1.71 4.49 -0.60
CA ASN A 86 -1.27 3.67 -1.74
C ASN A 86 -2.23 2.48 -2.00
N LEU A 87 -3.42 2.54 -1.41
CA LEU A 87 -4.59 1.72 -1.67
C LEU A 87 -5.72 2.66 -2.15
N GLN A 88 -6.12 2.52 -3.41
CA GLN A 88 -7.13 3.37 -4.05
C GLN A 88 -8.20 2.49 -4.71
N GLY A 89 -9.46 2.93 -4.63
CA GLY A 89 -10.61 2.25 -5.20
C GLY A 89 -11.86 3.10 -5.06
N GLY A 90 -12.80 3.00 -6.01
CA GLY A 90 -14.13 3.62 -5.88
C GLY A 90 -14.85 3.16 -4.60
N ASN A 91 -14.76 1.87 -4.29
CA ASN A 91 -15.06 1.31 -2.97
C ASN A 91 -13.87 0.51 -2.45
N VAL A 92 -13.42 0.82 -1.23
CA VAL A 92 -12.33 0.08 -0.55
C VAL A 92 -12.90 -0.71 0.61
N ASN A 93 -12.86 -2.05 0.53
CA ASN A 93 -13.29 -2.96 1.58
C ASN A 93 -12.09 -3.72 2.17
N ILE A 94 -11.80 -3.48 3.45
CA ILE A 94 -10.68 -4.06 4.17
C ILE A 94 -11.23 -4.95 5.28
N ASN A 95 -11.06 -6.26 5.14
CA ASN A 95 -11.46 -7.25 6.15
C ASN A 95 -10.22 -7.92 6.73
N ALA A 96 -9.67 -7.31 7.79
CA ALA A 96 -8.56 -7.84 8.57
C ALA A 96 -8.52 -7.27 9.99
N LYS A 97 -7.70 -7.90 10.84
CA LYS A 97 -7.30 -7.31 12.11
C LYS A 97 -6.17 -6.30 11.83
N MET A 98 -6.44 -5.01 12.03
CA MET A 98 -5.39 -3.97 11.91
C MET A 98 -4.32 -4.18 12.97
N LEU A 99 -3.04 -4.17 12.54
CA LEU A 99 -1.91 -4.07 13.46
C LEU A 99 -1.71 -2.58 13.82
N PRO A 100 -1.50 -2.20 15.09
CA PRO A 100 -1.20 -0.82 15.44
C PRO A 100 0.06 -0.34 14.71
N THR A 101 0.00 0.84 14.11
CA THR A 101 1.16 1.50 13.51
C THR A 101 2.20 1.79 14.59
N GLN A 102 3.42 1.27 14.44
CA GLN A 102 4.51 1.58 15.35
C GLN A 102 4.87 3.08 15.19
N PRO A 103 4.87 3.89 16.27
CA PRO A 103 5.26 5.29 16.17
C PRO A 103 6.72 5.40 15.72
N ALA A 104 6.99 6.38 14.86
CA ALA A 104 8.34 6.66 14.40
C ALA A 104 9.25 6.95 15.61
N THR A 105 10.27 6.12 15.82
CA THR A 105 11.31 6.36 16.81
C THR A 105 12.21 7.48 16.29
N SER A 106 11.99 8.71 16.75
CA SER A 106 12.95 9.80 16.54
C SER A 106 14.20 9.51 17.38
N LEU A 107 15.32 9.16 16.74
CA LEU A 107 16.63 9.20 17.40
C LEU A 107 17.07 10.67 17.45
N LEU A 108 16.96 11.27 18.63
CA LEU A 108 17.60 12.55 18.91
C LEU A 108 19.09 12.29 19.16
N THR A 109 19.94 12.58 18.17
CA THR A 109 21.40 12.62 18.40
C THR A 109 21.75 13.96 19.02
N THR A 110 22.45 13.91 20.16
CA THR A 110 22.90 15.01 21.02
C THR A 110 23.80 16.01 20.32
#